data_AF-A0A4Y4XK66-F1
#
_entry.id   AF-A0A4Y4XK66-F1
#
_cell.length_a   1.000
_cell.length_b   1.000
_cell.length_c   1.000
_cell.angle_alpha   90.00
_cell.angle_beta   90.00
_cell.angle_gamma   90.00
#
_symmetry.space_group_name_H-M   'P 1'
#
loop_
_entity.id
_entity.type
_entity.pdbx_description
1 polymer ?
#
loop_
_entity_poly.entity_id
_entity_poly.type
_entity_poly.pdbx_seq_one_letter_code
_entity_poly.pdbx_strand_id
1 'polypeptide(L)'
;HFGMKTVWDGVDFCVTFDSDFKKASKIALNIATELSKEYTDITYKQLNKMRDRYSLRSLSVKPRCFLMPESNGIKISVWYQTNSYATMSLRSKIVAEIVEAFLKEENIHIAYTTSKLLKVDADALGDGFGNKREQK
;
A
#
# COMPACT_ATOMS: atom_id res chain seq x y z
N HIS A 1 -8.02 -22.37 -18.34
CA HIS A 1 -7.67 -20.93 -18.30
C HIS A 1 -7.96 -20.28 -19.64
N PHE A 2 -8.85 -19.28 -19.72
CA PHE A 2 -9.27 -18.59 -20.96
C PHE A 2 -8.19 -17.69 -21.61
N GLY A 3 -6.90 -18.02 -21.45
CA GLY A 3 -5.79 -17.28 -22.04
C GLY A 3 -5.43 -15.94 -21.38
N MET A 4 -6.02 -15.60 -20.23
CA MET A 4 -5.54 -14.48 -19.41
C MET A 4 -4.16 -14.84 -18.86
N LYS A 5 -3.18 -13.97 -19.14
CA LYS A 5 -1.79 -14.10 -18.68
C LYS A 5 -1.45 -13.15 -17.54
N THR A 6 -2.45 -12.41 -17.05
CA THR A 6 -2.28 -11.41 -16.00
C THR A 6 -3.06 -11.78 -14.76
N VAL A 7 -2.48 -11.46 -13.61
CA VAL A 7 -3.04 -11.70 -12.29
C VAL A 7 -2.96 -10.42 -11.47
N TRP A 8 -3.84 -10.31 -10.48
CA TRP A 8 -3.71 -9.30 -9.44
C TRP A 8 -2.57 -9.70 -8.50
N ASP A 9 -1.71 -8.74 -8.22
CA ASP A 9 -0.71 -8.82 -7.17
C ASP A 9 -0.83 -7.59 -6.25
N GLY A 10 -0.27 -7.68 -5.05
CA GLY A 10 -0.26 -6.60 -4.09
C GLY A 10 0.98 -6.58 -3.21
N VAL A 11 1.29 -5.38 -2.72
CA VAL A 11 2.37 -5.11 -1.77
C VAL A 11 1.82 -4.32 -0.59
N ASP A 12 2.33 -4.62 0.59
CA ASP A 12 1.90 -4.04 1.85
C ASP A 12 3.06 -3.35 2.55
N PHE A 13 2.84 -2.11 2.99
CA PHE A 13 3.77 -1.35 3.81
C PHE A 13 3.05 -0.81 5.03
N CYS A 14 3.74 -0.65 6.15
CA CYS A 14 3.18 0.02 7.33
C CYS A 14 3.98 1.29 7.57
N VAL A 15 3.30 2.43 7.71
CA VAL A 15 3.90 3.70 8.11
C VAL A 15 3.41 4.08 9.49
N THR A 16 4.21 4.78 10.28
CA THR A 16 3.83 5.17 11.64
C THR A 16 2.65 6.15 11.65
N PHE A 17 1.95 6.28 12.78
CA PHE A 17 0.76 7.16 12.89
C PHE A 17 1.06 8.67 12.73
N ASP A 18 2.29 9.07 13.02
CA ASP A 18 2.81 10.43 12.86
C ASP A 18 3.27 10.74 11.43
N SER A 19 3.41 9.72 10.57
CA SER A 19 3.78 9.88 9.17
C SER A 19 2.65 10.49 8.33
N ASP A 20 3.01 11.19 7.25
CA ASP A 20 2.05 11.60 6.21
C ASP A 20 1.64 10.39 5.36
N PHE A 21 0.72 9.58 5.89
CA PHE A 21 0.20 8.39 5.24
C PHE A 21 -0.52 8.70 3.92
N LYS A 22 -1.06 9.92 3.75
CA LYS A 22 -1.70 10.33 2.49
C LYS A 22 -0.65 10.51 1.41
N LYS A 23 0.45 11.20 1.71
CA LYS A 23 1.59 11.35 0.80
C LYS A 23 2.22 10.00 0.48
N ALA A 24 2.46 9.16 1.50
CA ALA A 24 2.99 7.82 1.32
C ALA A 24 2.11 6.96 0.39
N SER A 25 0.78 7.00 0.58
CA SER A 25 -0.17 6.26 -0.27
C SER A 25 -0.14 6.71 -1.72
N LYS A 26 0.03 8.02 -1.96
CA LYS A 26 0.12 8.60 -3.31
C LYS A 26 1.42 8.20 -3.99
N ILE A 27 2.54 8.25 -3.28
CA ILE A 27 3.86 7.80 -3.79
C ILE A 27 3.78 6.33 -4.19
N ALA A 28 3.28 5.47 -3.30
CA ALA A 28 3.17 4.05 -3.54
C ALA A 28 2.24 3.72 -4.73
N LEU A 29 1.10 4.42 -4.84
CA LEU A 29 0.18 4.27 -5.97
C LEU A 29 0.81 4.71 -7.28
N ASN A 30 1.54 5.83 -7.30
CA ASN A 30 2.18 6.36 -8.51
C ASN A 30 3.25 5.38 -9.03
N ILE A 31 4.15 4.91 -8.16
CA ILE A 31 5.20 3.96 -8.51
C ILE A 31 4.60 2.66 -9.05
N ALA A 32 3.60 2.10 -8.37
CA ALA A 32 2.91 0.91 -8.85
C ALA A 32 2.21 1.16 -10.20
N THR A 33 1.62 2.34 -10.41
CA THR A 33 0.97 2.71 -11.68
C THR A 33 1.97 2.79 -12.83
N GLU A 34 3.14 3.38 -12.62
CA GLU A 34 4.18 3.48 -13.64
C GLU A 34 4.76 2.10 -13.99
N LEU A 35 5.14 1.32 -12.98
CA LEU A 35 5.78 0.02 -13.19
C LEU A 35 4.84 -1.07 -13.71
N SER A 36 3.53 -0.97 -13.42
CA SER A 36 2.52 -1.92 -13.89
C SER A 36 1.73 -1.46 -15.12
N LYS A 37 2.08 -0.31 -15.71
CA LYS A 37 1.35 0.31 -16.83
C LYS A 37 1.16 -0.66 -18.01
N GLU A 38 2.23 -1.29 -18.45
CA GLU A 38 2.18 -2.22 -19.59
C GLU A 38 1.25 -3.41 -19.33
N TYR A 39 1.30 -3.97 -18.11
CA TYR A 39 0.43 -5.07 -17.73
C TYR A 39 -1.02 -4.63 -17.64
N THR A 40 -1.27 -3.43 -17.09
CA THR A 40 -2.60 -2.82 -17.01
C THR A 40 -3.23 -2.68 -18.41
N ASP A 41 -2.46 -2.21 -19.40
CA ASP A 41 -2.91 -2.07 -20.78
C ASP A 41 -3.20 -3.41 -21.44
N ILE A 42 -2.36 -4.42 -21.21
CA ILE A 42 -2.57 -5.79 -21.71
C ILE A 42 -3.85 -6.39 -21.11
N THR A 43 -4.02 -6.31 -19.79
CA THR A 43 -5.22 -6.82 -19.10
C THR A 43 -6.46 -6.10 -19.60
N TYR A 44 -6.42 -4.78 -19.75
CA TYR A 44 -7.54 -4.00 -20.27
C TYR A 44 -7.97 -4.49 -21.66
N LYS A 45 -7.02 -4.66 -22.59
CA LYS A 45 -7.30 -5.17 -23.94
C LYS A 45 -7.87 -6.60 -23.92
N GLN A 46 -7.35 -7.47 -23.05
CA GLN A 46 -7.85 -8.85 -22.92
C GLN A 46 -9.27 -8.89 -22.36
N LEU A 47 -9.55 -8.13 -21.30
CA LEU A 47 -10.89 -8.05 -20.71
C LEU A 47 -11.91 -7.45 -21.69
N ASN A 48 -11.52 -6.42 -22.45
CA ASN A 48 -12.42 -5.80 -23.42
C ASN A 48 -12.82 -6.78 -24.53
N LYS A 49 -11.90 -7.65 -25.00
CA LYS A 49 -12.22 -8.73 -25.95
C LYS A 49 -13.15 -9.79 -25.36
N MET A 50 -13.10 -10.01 -24.04
CA MET A 50 -13.96 -10.98 -23.36
C MET A 50 -15.36 -10.41 -23.10
N ARG A 51 -15.49 -9.09 -22.94
CA ARG A 51 -16.77 -8.40 -22.71
C ARG A 51 -17.80 -8.68 -23.80
N ASP A 52 -17.36 -8.86 -25.04
CA ASP A 52 -18.27 -9.12 -26.16
C ASP A 52 -18.85 -10.54 -26.13
N ARG A 53 -18.21 -11.49 -25.40
CA ARG A 53 -18.65 -12.89 -25.29
C ARG A 53 -19.23 -13.26 -23.94
N TYR A 54 -18.87 -12.51 -22.90
CA TYR A 54 -19.31 -12.73 -21.54
C TYR A 54 -19.81 -11.37 -21.05
N SER A 55 -21.04 -11.28 -20.55
CA SER A 55 -21.64 -10.05 -19.99
C SER A 55 -20.91 -9.59 -18.71
N LEU A 56 -19.62 -9.28 -18.85
CA LEU A 56 -18.74 -8.86 -17.78
C LEU A 56 -19.05 -7.41 -17.46
N ARG A 57 -19.31 -7.15 -16.17
CA ARG A 57 -19.39 -5.80 -15.63
C ARG A 57 -18.07 -5.07 -15.90
N SER A 58 -18.09 -3.74 -16.02
CA SER A 58 -16.87 -2.95 -16.23
C SER A 58 -15.88 -3.16 -15.06
N LEU A 59 -14.86 -3.98 -15.29
CA LEU A 59 -13.77 -4.21 -14.34
C LEU A 59 -12.70 -3.14 -14.56
N SER A 60 -12.47 -2.30 -13.55
CA SER A 60 -11.33 -1.38 -13.58
C SER A 60 -10.07 -2.14 -13.17
N VAL A 61 -9.12 -2.21 -14.11
CA VAL A 61 -7.81 -2.85 -13.97
C VAL A 61 -6.74 -1.90 -13.43
N LYS A 62 -7.10 -0.63 -13.20
CA LYS A 62 -6.16 0.37 -12.70
C LYS A 62 -5.67 -0.04 -11.30
N PRO A 63 -4.38 0.20 -10.99
CA PRO A 63 -3.87 0.00 -9.65
C PRO A 63 -4.68 0.77 -8.60
N ARG A 64 -4.74 0.21 -7.39
CA ARG A 64 -5.50 0.76 -6.27
C ARG A 64 -4.67 0.75 -5.01
N CYS A 65 -4.85 1.77 -4.19
CA CYS A 65 -4.26 1.84 -2.86
C CYS A 65 -5.37 1.79 -1.82
N PHE A 66 -5.17 0.96 -0.79
CA PHE A 66 -6.04 0.82 0.35
C PHE A 66 -5.28 1.17 1.62
N LEU A 67 -6.00 1.74 2.59
CA LEU A 67 -5.46 2.13 3.88
C LEU A 67 -6.20 1.35 4.96
N MET A 68 -5.46 0.74 5.88
CA MET A 68 -6.01 0.00 7.01
C MET A 68 -5.23 0.38 8.28
N PRO A 69 -5.89 0.62 9.42
CA PRO A 69 -5.17 0.79 10.68
C PRO A 69 -4.55 -0.55 11.12
N GLU A 70 -3.32 -0.50 11.62
CA GLU A 70 -2.59 -1.62 12.22
C GLU A 70 -2.11 -1.22 13.62
N SER A 71 -1.55 -2.17 14.38
CA SER A 71 -1.10 -1.93 15.76
C SER A 71 -0.08 -0.79 15.90
N ASN A 72 0.85 -0.68 14.95
CA ASN A 72 1.98 0.25 15.03
C ASN A 72 1.88 1.41 14.01
N GLY A 73 0.75 1.54 13.31
CA GLY A 73 0.62 2.56 12.28
C GLY A 73 -0.53 2.34 11.30
N ILE A 74 -0.37 2.86 10.09
CA ILE A 74 -1.30 2.73 8.99
C ILE A 74 -0.67 1.84 7.91
N LYS A 75 -1.35 0.74 7.60
CA LYS A 75 -1.02 -0.14 6.50
C LYS A 75 -1.50 0.43 5.18
N ILE A 76 -0.58 0.50 4.23
CA ILE A 76 -0.76 0.91 2.85
C ILE A 76 -0.64 -0.34 1.99
N SER A 77 -1.78 -0.78 1.43
CA SER A 77 -1.86 -1.94 0.55
C SER A 77 -2.09 -1.49 -0.88
N VAL A 78 -1.11 -1.70 -1.76
CA VAL A 78 -1.19 -1.33 -3.17
C VAL A 78 -1.36 -2.56 -4.04
N TRP A 79 -2.42 -2.57 -4.84
CA TRP A 79 -2.80 -3.67 -5.72
C TRP A 79 -2.64 -3.26 -7.18
N TYR A 80 -2.03 -4.11 -8.00
CA TYR A 80 -1.73 -3.86 -9.41
C TYR A 80 -1.83 -5.13 -10.26
N GLN A 81 -1.86 -4.97 -11.58
CA GLN A 81 -1.82 -6.08 -12.53
C GLN A 81 -0.37 -6.46 -12.85
N THR A 82 -0.10 -7.75 -12.94
CA THR A 82 1.21 -8.26 -13.39
C THR A 82 1.05 -9.50 -14.25
N ASN A 83 2.10 -9.89 -14.96
CA ASN A 83 2.16 -11.15 -15.67
C ASN A 83 2.29 -12.31 -14.66
N SER A 84 1.49 -13.37 -14.85
CA SER A 84 1.50 -14.57 -14.00
C SER A 84 2.88 -15.23 -13.85
N TYR A 85 3.78 -15.07 -14.82
CA TYR A 85 5.12 -15.65 -14.80
C TYR A 85 6.20 -14.72 -14.23
N ALA A 86 5.91 -13.44 -14.03
CA ALA A 86 6.88 -12.42 -13.61
C ALA A 86 6.42 -11.62 -12.37
N THR A 87 5.49 -12.18 -11.59
CA THR A 87 4.92 -11.58 -10.38
C THR A 87 6.03 -11.13 -9.42
N MET A 88 6.96 -12.04 -9.09
CA MET A 88 7.99 -11.79 -8.08
C MET A 88 9.00 -10.72 -8.50
N SER A 89 9.41 -10.71 -9.77
CA SER A 89 10.36 -9.72 -10.30
C SER A 89 9.78 -8.32 -10.26
N LEU A 90 8.51 -8.15 -10.69
CA LEU A 90 7.84 -6.85 -10.64
C LEU A 90 7.59 -6.41 -9.20
N ARG A 91 7.17 -7.33 -8.32
CA ARG A 91 6.96 -7.06 -6.90
C ARG A 91 8.23 -6.55 -6.25
N SER A 92 9.36 -7.22 -6.47
CA SER A 92 10.66 -6.82 -5.92
C SER A 92 11.03 -5.39 -6.36
N LYS A 93 10.86 -5.08 -7.65
CA LYS A 93 11.12 -3.74 -8.19
C LYS A 93 10.22 -2.66 -7.58
N ILE A 94 8.92 -2.92 -7.49
CA ILE A 94 7.96 -1.99 -6.87
C ILE A 94 8.32 -1.75 -5.40
N VAL A 95 8.66 -2.81 -4.65
CA VAL A 95 9.05 -2.68 -3.24
C VAL A 95 10.30 -1.83 -3.08
N ALA A 96 11.34 -2.09 -3.88
CA ALA A 96 12.58 -1.32 -3.83
C ALA A 96 12.35 0.18 -4.08
N GLU A 97 11.65 0.52 -5.15
CA GLU A 97 11.36 1.92 -5.52
C GLU A 97 10.50 2.63 -4.48
N ILE A 98 9.51 1.95 -3.89
CA ILE A 98 8.67 2.51 -2.82
C ILE A 98 9.50 2.79 -1.57
N VAL A 99 10.32 1.83 -1.14
CA VAL A 99 11.17 2.00 0.04
C VAL A 99 12.16 3.14 -0.16
N GLU A 100 12.82 3.21 -1.33
CA GLU A 100 13.72 4.31 -1.65
C GLU A 100 13.00 5.67 -1.67
N ALA A 101 11.78 5.72 -2.21
CA ALA A 101 10.99 6.94 -2.23
C ALA A 101 10.55 7.36 -0.82
N PHE A 102 10.21 6.41 0.06
CA PHE A 102 9.87 6.69 1.46
C PHE A 102 11.09 7.20 2.24
N LEU A 103 12.26 6.61 2.03
CA LEU A 103 13.49 7.04 2.71
C LEU A 103 13.97 8.44 2.30
N LYS A 104 13.56 8.94 1.12
CA LYS A 104 13.84 10.31 0.66
C LYS A 104 12.94 11.37 1.32
N GLU A 105 11.87 10.94 1.99
CA GLU A 105 10.86 11.82 2.55
C GLU A 105 11.01 11.92 4.07
N GLU A 106 11.24 13.13 4.59
CA GLU A 106 11.45 13.34 6.03
C GLU A 106 10.21 13.04 6.88
N ASN A 107 9.01 13.18 6.31
CA ASN A 107 7.73 13.02 7.02
C ASN A 107 7.11 11.61 6.83
N ILE A 108 7.87 10.64 6.34
CA ILE A 108 7.41 9.26 6.13
C ILE A 108 8.36 8.30 6.83
N HIS A 109 7.85 7.61 7.84
CA HIS A 109 8.59 6.63 8.61
C HIS A 109 7.93 5.25 8.48
N ILE A 110 8.71 4.27 8.06
CA ILE A 110 8.26 2.88 7.99
C ILE A 110 8.12 2.37 9.43
N ALA A 111 6.94 1.84 9.75
CA ALA A 111 6.67 1.29 11.06
C ALA A 111 7.48 0.00 11.28
N TYR A 112 8.23 -0.02 12.35
CA TYR A 112 8.86 -1.22 12.91
C TYR A 112 8.25 -1.48 14.28
N THR A 113 8.48 -2.67 14.84
CA THR A 113 7.98 -2.99 16.17
C THR A 113 8.63 -2.08 17.21
N THR A 114 7.84 -1.19 17.82
CA THR A 114 8.28 -0.26 18.87
C THR A 114 7.55 -0.54 20.18
N SER A 115 8.29 -0.59 21.29
CA SER A 115 7.74 -0.67 22.64
C SER A 115 7.95 0.66 23.35
N LYS A 116 6.88 1.32 23.78
CA LYS A 116 6.96 2.54 24.60
C LYS A 116 6.95 2.15 26.08
N LEU A 117 8.04 2.41 26.78
CA LEU A 117 8.09 2.30 28.24
C LEU A 117 7.60 3.61 28.84
N LEU A 118 6.52 3.54 29.62
CA LEU A 118 6.04 4.66 30.41
C LEU A 118 6.53 4.46 31.85
N LYS A 119 7.34 5.39 32.35
CA LYS A 119 7.61 5.46 33.79
C LYS A 119 6.40 6.14 34.43
N VAL A 120 5.53 5.34 35.04
CA VAL A 120 4.41 5.85 35.82
C VAL A 120 4.92 6.02 37.26
N ASP A 121 5.05 7.26 37.71
CA ASP A 121 5.28 7.53 39.12
C ASP A 121 3.98 7.18 39.88
N ALA A 122 4.12 6.52 41.04
CA ALA A 122 3.01 5.87 41.75
C ALA A 122 1.83 6.79 42.11
N ASP A 123 2.06 8.10 42.17
CA ASP A 123 1.06 9.10 42.55
C ASP A 123 0.28 9.69 41.36
N ALA A 124 0.68 9.37 40.13
CA ALA A 124 0.06 9.86 38.89
C ALA A 124 -0.44 8.69 38.03
N LEU A 125 -1.31 7.84 38.59
CA LEU A 125 -2.07 6.83 37.85
C LEU A 125 -3.08 7.52 36.91
N GLY A 126 -2.56 8.22 35.90
CA GLY A 126 -3.31 8.57 34.71
C GLY A 126 -3.71 7.29 33.99
N ASP A 127 -4.88 7.32 33.35
CA ASP A 127 -5.58 6.24 32.64
C ASP A 127 -4.79 5.43 31.58
N GLY A 128 -3.49 5.66 31.42
CA GLY A 128 -2.61 4.90 30.52
C GLY A 128 -2.73 5.30 29.05
N PHE A 129 -3.53 6.31 28.70
CA PHE A 129 -3.74 6.74 27.31
C PHE A 129 -2.97 8.03 26.98
N GLY A 130 -2.11 7.97 25.96
CA GLY A 130 -1.26 9.09 25.51
C GLY A 130 -1.97 10.22 24.74
N ASN A 131 -3.31 10.28 24.74
CA ASN A 131 -4.08 11.19 23.88
C ASN A 131 -4.53 12.49 24.55
N LYS A 132 -4.08 12.80 25.78
CA LYS A 132 -4.27 14.13 26.36
C LYS A 132 -3.14 15.03 25.89
N ARG A 133 -3.38 15.83 24.85
CA ARG A 133 -2.64 17.08 24.67
C ARG A 133 -2.97 17.94 25.89
N GLU A 134 -1.99 18.24 26.71
CA GLU A 134 -2.12 19.29 27.73
C GLU A 134 -2.50 20.58 27.00
N GLN A 135 -3.74 21.01 27.15
CA GLN A 135 -4.11 22.38 26.82
C GLN A 135 -3.54 23.26 27.92
N LYS A 136 -2.49 24.01 27.59
CA LYS A 136 -2.11 25.25 28.27
C LYS A 136 -1.78 26.30 27.23
#